data_AF-A0A3T1B6I0-F1
#
_entry.id   AF-A0A3T1B6I0-F1
#
_cell.length_a   1.000
_cell.length_b   1.000
_cell.length_c   1.000
_cell.angle_alpha   90.00
_cell.angle_beta   90.00
_cell.angle_gamma   90.00
#
_symmetry.space_group_name_H-M   'P 1'
#
loop_
_entity.id
_entity.type
_entity.pdbx_description
1 polymer ?
#
loop_
_entity_poly.entity_id
_entity_poly.type
_entity_poly.pdbx_seq_one_letter_code
_entity_poly.pdbx_strand_id
1 'polypeptide(L)' 'MAHDEWQPDVDVHSPDRSVRLRADHAGQARVDLCDLHRHTEESLAGQVRAAARVALAALQAEPVVRRDGDRW' A
#
# COMPACT_ATOMS: atom_id res chain seq x y z
N MET A 1 -20.34 -15.40 -5.56
CA MET A 1 -19.66 -14.31 -4.82
C MET A 1 -18.62 -13.75 -5.76
N ALA A 2 -18.93 -12.65 -6.46
CA ALA A 2 -17.95 -11.98 -7.32
C ALA A 2 -16.79 -11.53 -6.42
N HIS A 3 -15.60 -12.06 -6.65
CA HIS A 3 -14.41 -11.39 -6.17
C HIS A 3 -14.40 -10.08 -6.93
N ASP A 4 -14.67 -8.99 -6.23
CA ASP A 4 -14.37 -7.65 -6.72
C ASP A 4 -12.87 -7.68 -7.07
N GLU A 5 -12.55 -7.85 -8.37
CA GLU A 5 -11.19 -7.97 -8.93
C GLU A 5 -10.51 -6.60 -8.88
N TRP A 6 -10.45 -6.04 -7.69
CA TRP A 6 -9.69 -4.85 -7.42
C TRP A 6 -8.20 -5.20 -7.51
N GLN A 7 -7.54 -4.67 -8.53
CA GLN A 7 -6.14 -4.86 -8.81
C GLN A 7 -5.34 -3.69 -8.23
N PRO A 8 -4.53 -3.91 -7.18
CA PRO A 8 -3.77 -2.84 -6.55
C PRO A 8 -2.51 -2.51 -7.34
N ASP A 9 -2.13 -1.23 -7.34
CA ASP A 9 -0.86 -0.76 -7.91
C ASP A 9 0.32 -1.00 -6.95
N VAL A 10 0.04 -1.01 -5.64
CA VAL A 10 1.03 -1.27 -4.59
C VAL A 10 0.54 -2.32 -3.60
N ASP A 11 1.47 -3.18 -3.16
CA ASP A 11 1.24 -4.23 -2.18
C ASP A 11 2.40 -4.25 -1.16
N VAL A 12 2.11 -3.88 0.08
CA VAL A 12 3.10 -3.66 1.14
C VAL A 12 2.82 -4.59 2.31
N HIS A 13 3.88 -5.23 2.82
CA HIS A 13 3.83 -6.10 3.99
C HIS A 13 4.61 -5.51 5.16
N SER A 14 4.10 -5.68 6.38
CA SER A 14 4.91 -5.51 7.58
C SER A 14 6.03 -6.57 7.63
N PRO A 15 7.16 -6.31 8.33
CA PRO A 15 8.27 -7.27 8.40
C PRO A 15 7.88 -8.64 8.97
N ASP A 16 6.94 -8.66 9.92
CA ASP A 16 6.37 -9.87 10.54
C ASP A 16 5.20 -10.47 9.74
N ARG A 17 4.83 -9.85 8.61
CA ARG A 17 3.75 -10.24 7.69
C ARG A 17 2.35 -10.29 8.31
N SER A 18 2.14 -9.73 9.49
CA SER A 18 0.82 -9.67 10.12
C SER A 18 -0.06 -8.55 9.53
N VAL A 19 0.53 -7.56 8.85
CA VAL A 19 -0.19 -6.50 8.14
C VAL A 19 0.15 -6.58 6.65
N ARG A 20 -0.88 -6.59 5.80
CA ARG A 20 -0.76 -6.37 4.36
C ARG A 20 -1.62 -5.17 3.98
N LEU A 21 -1.03 -4.19 3.32
CA LEU A 21 -1.72 -3.03 2.79
C LEU A 21 -1.60 -3.03 1.28
N ARG A 22 -2.74 -3.02 0.61
CA ARG A 22 -2.86 -2.86 -0.83
C ARG A 22 -3.43 -1.47 -1.09
N ALA A 23 -2.96 -0.79 -2.13
CA ALA A 23 -3.54 0.49 -2.55
C ALA A 23 -3.43 0.70 -4.06
N ASP A 24 -4.25 1.61 -4.59
CA ASP A 24 -4.24 2.03 -5.99
C ASP A 24 -4.05 3.55 -6.15
N HIS A 25 -3.78 4.00 -7.37
CA HIS A 25 -3.63 5.43 -7.71
C HIS A 25 -4.94 6.21 -7.62
N ALA A 26 -6.10 5.55 -7.59
CA ALA A 26 -7.39 6.18 -7.35
C ALA A 26 -7.59 6.54 -5.86
N GLY A 27 -6.66 6.13 -4.99
CA GLY A 27 -6.70 6.40 -3.56
C GLY A 27 -7.52 5.38 -2.77
N GLN A 28 -7.89 4.25 -3.38
CA GLN A 28 -8.46 3.13 -2.63
C GLN A 28 -7.35 2.36 -1.94
N ALA A 29 -7.63 1.90 -0.72
CA ALA A 29 -6.72 1.04 0.03
C ALA A 29 -7.50 -0.05 0.78
N ARG A 30 -6.89 -1.23 0.89
CA ARG A 30 -7.38 -2.34 1.72
C ARG A 30 -6.27 -2.78 2.66
N VAL A 31 -6.63 -2.99 3.92
CA VAL A 31 -5.72 -3.50 4.95
C VAL A 31 -6.23 -4.85 5.41
N ASP A 32 -5.40 -5.87 5.20
CA ASP A 32 -5.64 -7.23 5.68
C ASP A 32 -4.73 -7.47 6.90
N LEU A 33 -5.31 -8.05 7.95
CA LEU A 33 -4.63 -8.34 9.22
C LEU A 33 -4.65 -9.84 9.50
N CYS A 34 -3.53 -10.36 9.98
CA CYS A 34 -3.39 -11.74 10.48
C CYS A 34 -2.94 -11.70 11.93
N ASP A 35 -3.22 -12.77 12.69
CA ASP A 35 -2.76 -12.92 14.09
C ASP A 35 -3.02 -11.71 15.01
N LEU A 36 -4.18 -11.06 14.85
CA LEU A 36 -4.52 -9.82 15.57
C LEU A 36 -4.32 -9.91 17.09
N HIS A 37 -4.56 -11.09 17.67
CA HIS A 37 -4.38 -11.39 19.09
C HIS A 37 -2.94 -11.20 19.62
N ARG A 38 -1.94 -11.12 18.74
CA ARG A 38 -0.53 -10.90 19.11
C ARG A 38 -0.15 -9.42 19.20
N HIS A 39 -1.03 -8.51 18.77
CA HIS A 39 -0.75 -7.08 18.73
C HIS A 39 -1.36 -6.35 19.93
N THR A 40 -0.63 -5.35 20.43
CA THR A 40 -1.22 -4.25 21.18
C THR A 40 -1.78 -3.21 20.20
N GLU A 41 -2.70 -2.37 20.68
CA GLU A 41 -3.24 -1.26 19.89
C GLU A 41 -2.13 -0.37 19.30
N GLU A 42 -1.15 -0.02 20.14
CA GLU A 42 0.00 0.81 19.74
C GLU A 42 0.84 0.14 18.64
N SER A 43 1.18 -1.14 18.80
CA SER A 43 1.95 -1.89 17.81
C SER A 43 1.20 -1.98 16.48
N LEU A 44 -0.10 -2.28 16.52
CA LEU A 44 -0.91 -2.40 15.31
C LEU A 44 -1.02 -1.07 14.58
N ALA A 45 -1.34 0.01 15.30
CA ALA A 45 -1.44 1.34 14.72
C ALA A 45 -0.10 1.80 14.13
N GLY A 46 1.01 1.48 14.78
CA GLY A 46 2.36 1.74 14.29
C GLY A 46 2.66 1.02 12.97
N GLN A 47 2.37 -0.28 12.90
CA GLN A 47 2.61 -1.08 11.70
C GLN A 47 1.72 -0.64 10.52
N VAL A 48 0.43 -0.41 10.74
CA VAL A 48 -0.48 0.09 9.69
C VAL A 48 -0.01 1.44 9.17
N ARG A 49 0.39 2.35 10.06
CA ARG A 49 0.92 3.66 9.67
C ARG A 49 2.22 3.55 8.87
N ALA A 50 3.12 2.64 9.26
CA ALA A 50 4.34 2.39 8.52
C ALA A 50 4.06 1.85 7.11
N ALA A 51 3.17 0.85 6.99
CA ALA A 51 2.76 0.29 5.70
C ALA A 51 2.10 1.36 4.81
N ALA A 52 1.22 2.20 5.37
CA ALA A 52 0.57 3.28 4.65
C ALA A 52 1.57 4.34 4.14
N ARG A 53 2.59 4.68 4.94
CA ARG A 53 3.65 5.61 4.51
C ARG A 53 4.45 5.05 3.34
N VAL A 54 4.78 3.76 3.36
CA VAL A 54 5.51 3.10 2.27
C VAL A 54 4.66 3.05 1.01
N ALA A 55 3.40 2.65 1.10
CA ALA A 55 2.48 2.62 -0.03
C ALA A 55 2.27 4.01 -0.64
N LEU A 56 2.06 5.03 0.21
CA LEU A 56 1.93 6.41 -0.25
C LEU A 56 3.18 6.89 -0.98
N ALA A 57 4.36 6.61 -0.42
CA ALA A 57 5.62 6.96 -1.07
C ALA A 57 5.80 6.25 -2.41
N ALA A 58 5.40 4.98 -2.52
CA ALA A 58 5.46 4.23 -3.77
C ALA A 58 4.52 4.81 -4.84
N LEU A 59 3.28 5.12 -4.47
CA LEU A 59 2.30 5.76 -5.37
C LEU A 59 2.72 7.17 -5.81
N GLN A 60 3.42 7.91 -4.94
CA GLN A 60 3.94 9.26 -5.25
C GLN A 60 5.25 9.23 -6.03
N ALA A 61 6.02 8.14 -5.91
CA ALA A 61 7.30 7.97 -6.59
C ALA A 61 7.14 7.55 -8.05
N GLU A 62 5.93 7.20 -8.51
CA GLU A 62 5.62 7.14 -9.93
C GLU A 62 5.96 8.50 -10.58
N PRO A 63 7.02 8.57 -11.40
CA PRO A 63 7.48 9.83 -11.94
C PRO A 63 6.57 10.26 -13.08
N VAL A 64 6.21 11.55 -13.06
CA VAL A 64 6.24 12.46 -14.21
C VAL A 64 6.61 11.72 -15.49
N VAL A 65 5.64 11.52 -16.38
CA VAL A 65 5.91 11.29 -17.80
C VAL A 65 6.94 12.35 -18.21
N ARG A 66 8.21 11.96 -18.33
CA ARG A 66 9.16 12.72 -19.13
C ARG A 66 8.67 12.60 -20.55
N ARG A 67 7.76 13.52 -20.91
CA ARG A 67 7.56 13.97 -22.29
C ARG A 67 8.79 14.79 -22.65
N ASP A 68 9.94 14.13 -22.70
CA ASP A 68 11.09 14.68 -23.38
C ASP A 68 10.88 14.38 -24.87
N GLY A 69 9.98 15.17 -25.45
CA GLY A 69 9.88 15.32 -26.89
C GLY A 69 10.92 16.33 -27.33
N ASP A 70 12.20 16.02 -27.16
CA ASP A 70 13.28 16.81 -27.77
C ASP A 70 13.34 16.50 -29.27
N ARG A 71 12.56 17.32 -29.97
CA ARG A 71 12.83 17.97 -31.25
C ARG A 71 14.19 17.63 -31.90
N TRP A 72 14.14 16.90 -33.02
CA TRP A 72 15.17 16.92 -34.06
C TRP A 72 14.79 17.92 -35.14
#